data_AF-A0A7S4DJ51-F1
#
_entry.id   AF-A0A7S4DJ51-F1
#
_cell.length_a   1.000
_cell.length_b   1.000
_cell.length_c   1.000
_cell.angle_alpha   90.00
_cell.angle_beta   90.00
_cell.angle_gamma   90.00
#
_symmetry.space_group_name_H-M   'P 1'
#
loop_
_entity.id
_entity.type
_entity.pdbx_description
1 polymer ?
#
loop_
_entity_poly.entity_id
_entity_poly.type
_entity_poly.pdbx_seq_one_letter_code
_entity_poly.pdbx_strand_id
1 'polypeptide(L)'
;TLDGKIILERPDLVAQAPAGNGSIYPALVEGGALEDMSRRGVEFLHVFSVDNAICTVADPVFLGYCIARGADCGNKVVWKADINEKVGVCVEKDGKPSILEYSEMPPELNEQVDEAGKPVYGAGNICNHFFTVAFIRDTVLPRFSGCYHAARKKVPFADPATGETVRPGAPNGLKLEAFIF
;
A
#
# COMPACT_ATOMS: atom_id res chain seq x y z
N THR A 1 1.15 -9.36 19.93
CA THR A 1 0.06 -9.08 20.87
C THR A 1 -0.07 -7.58 21.03
N LEU A 2 -1.05 -7.09 21.80
CA LEU A 2 -1.22 -5.65 22.05
C LEU A 2 -0.16 -5.06 23.00
N ASP A 3 0.53 -5.90 23.78
CA ASP A 3 1.65 -5.55 24.65
C ASP A 3 3.04 -5.80 24.01
N GLY A 4 3.09 -5.99 22.69
CA GLY A 4 4.34 -6.07 21.92
C GLY A 4 5.03 -7.44 21.87
N LYS A 5 4.41 -8.51 22.40
CA LYS A 5 4.94 -9.88 22.31
C LYS A 5 4.61 -10.52 20.97
N ILE A 6 5.47 -11.43 20.48
CA ILE A 6 5.17 -12.26 19.30
C ILE A 6 4.04 -13.26 19.65
N ILE A 7 3.15 -13.52 18.70
CA ILE A 7 2.07 -14.50 18.85
C ILE A 7 2.53 -15.83 18.26
N LEU A 8 2.37 -16.91 19.00
CA LEU A 8 2.50 -18.29 18.50
C LEU A 8 1.12 -18.79 18.09
N GLU A 9 0.95 -19.21 16.83
CA GLU A 9 -0.30 -19.81 16.33
C GLU A 9 -0.46 -21.26 16.84
N ARG A 10 0.67 -21.96 16.93
CA ARG A 10 0.84 -23.27 17.56
C ARG A 10 2.11 -23.25 18.41
N PRO A 11 2.33 -24.20 19.34
CA PRO A 11 3.52 -24.23 20.19
C PRO A 11 4.86 -24.18 19.42
N ASP A 12 4.86 -24.63 18.17
CA ASP A 12 6.02 -24.72 17.27
C ASP A 12 5.98 -23.71 16.11
N LEU A 13 4.95 -22.86 16.02
CA LEU A 13 4.72 -21.99 14.87
C LEU A 13 4.42 -20.54 15.30
N VAL A 14 5.26 -19.62 14.85
CA VAL A 14 5.01 -18.18 14.94
C VAL A 14 3.88 -17.80 13.99
N ALA A 15 2.90 -17.04 14.48
CA ALA A 15 1.87 -16.47 13.64
C ALA A 15 2.50 -15.43 12.69
N GLN A 16 2.37 -15.64 11.38
CA GLN A 16 2.91 -14.76 10.35
C GLN A 16 1.80 -14.29 9.41
N ALA A 17 2.00 -13.13 8.79
CA ALA A 17 1.14 -12.62 7.74
C ALA A 17 1.97 -11.77 6.76
N PRO A 18 1.55 -11.62 5.51
CA PRO A 18 2.21 -10.72 4.57
C PRO A 18 2.27 -9.28 5.13
N ALA A 19 3.41 -8.62 4.94
CA ALA A 19 3.72 -7.31 5.51
C ALA A 19 3.13 -6.12 4.72
N GLY A 20 2.00 -6.31 4.03
CA GLY A 20 1.36 -5.30 3.17
C GLY A 20 2.01 -5.17 1.79
N ASN A 21 1.37 -4.45 0.88
CA ASN A 21 1.83 -4.30 -0.51
C ASN A 21 3.11 -3.43 -0.64
N GLY A 22 3.38 -2.54 0.32
CA GLY A 22 4.61 -1.76 0.40
C GLY A 22 5.85 -2.62 0.64
N SER A 23 5.68 -3.88 1.10
CA SER A 23 6.79 -4.83 1.21
C SER A 23 7.42 -5.21 -0.13
N ILE A 24 6.84 -4.78 -1.26
CA ILE A 24 7.47 -4.88 -2.57
C ILE A 24 8.86 -4.23 -2.58
N TYR A 25 9.08 -3.12 -1.86
CA TYR A 25 10.36 -2.39 -1.90
C TYR A 25 11.53 -3.23 -1.37
N PRO A 26 11.52 -3.72 -0.11
CA PRO A 26 12.58 -4.62 0.36
C PRO A 26 12.62 -5.93 -0.44
N ALA A 27 11.47 -6.47 -0.88
CA ALA A 27 11.44 -7.70 -1.67
C ALA A 27 12.15 -7.57 -3.03
N LEU A 28 12.13 -6.38 -3.67
CA LEU A 28 12.89 -6.11 -4.89
C LEU A 28 14.40 -6.24 -4.67
N VAL A 29 14.88 -5.90 -3.47
CA VAL A 29 16.31 -6.03 -3.10
C VAL A 29 16.63 -7.48 -2.76
N GLU A 30 15.87 -8.07 -1.83
CA GLU A 30 16.10 -9.44 -1.35
C GLU A 30 15.99 -10.48 -2.47
N GLY A 31 15.06 -10.28 -3.41
CA GLY A 31 14.88 -11.14 -4.58
C GLY A 31 15.84 -10.86 -5.74
N GLY A 32 16.74 -9.86 -5.64
CA GLY A 32 17.67 -9.48 -6.71
C GLY A 32 17.03 -8.83 -7.94
N ALA A 33 15.72 -8.53 -7.89
CA ALA A 33 14.99 -7.93 -9.00
C ALA A 33 15.49 -6.51 -9.32
N LEU A 34 15.84 -5.73 -8.30
CA LEU A 34 16.39 -4.37 -8.49
C LEU A 34 17.75 -4.40 -9.20
N GLU A 35 18.59 -5.39 -8.89
CA GLU A 35 19.87 -5.61 -9.56
C GLU A 35 19.67 -6.09 -11.00
N ASP A 36 18.75 -7.03 -11.23
CA ASP A 36 18.39 -7.50 -12.58
C ASP A 36 17.87 -6.36 -13.47
N MET A 37 17.02 -5.47 -12.94
CA MET A 37 16.56 -4.27 -13.64
C MET A 37 17.74 -3.37 -14.04
N SER A 38 18.67 -3.13 -13.11
CA SER A 38 19.87 -2.32 -13.38
C SER A 38 20.74 -2.94 -14.46
N ARG A 39 20.98 -4.26 -14.41
CA ARG A 39 21.75 -5.00 -15.41
C ARG A 39 21.11 -4.96 -16.80
N ARG A 40 19.78 -4.96 -16.88
CA ARG A 40 19.02 -4.90 -18.12
C ARG A 40 18.81 -3.49 -18.68
N GLY A 41 19.22 -2.45 -17.94
CA GLY A 41 18.94 -1.06 -18.32
C GLY A 41 17.46 -0.70 -18.23
N VAL A 42 16.70 -1.34 -17.33
CA VAL A 42 15.31 -0.94 -17.04
C VAL A 42 15.35 0.36 -16.23
N GLU A 43 14.62 1.37 -16.69
CA GLU A 43 14.56 2.69 -16.03
C GLU A 43 13.23 2.92 -15.31
N PHE A 44 12.15 2.30 -15.79
CA PHE A 44 10.78 2.57 -15.36
C PHE A 44 10.04 1.28 -14.98
N LEU A 45 9.24 1.35 -13.91
CA LEU A 45 8.34 0.30 -13.49
C LEU A 45 6.89 0.77 -13.60
N HIS A 46 6.04 -0.09 -14.14
CA HIS A 46 4.59 -0.03 -13.94
C HIS A 46 4.21 -1.07 -12.87
N VAL A 47 3.76 -0.61 -11.71
CA VAL A 47 3.31 -1.48 -10.62
C VAL A 47 1.79 -1.39 -10.52
N PHE A 48 1.10 -2.53 -10.52
CA PHE A 48 -0.36 -2.57 -10.50
C PHE A 48 -0.88 -3.69 -9.60
N SER A 49 -2.13 -3.55 -9.13
CA SER A 49 -2.82 -4.60 -8.38
C SER A 49 -3.35 -5.70 -9.31
N VAL A 50 -3.15 -6.96 -8.90
CA VAL A 50 -3.52 -8.16 -9.66
C VAL A 50 -5.05 -8.35 -9.81
N ASP A 51 -5.84 -7.75 -8.92
CA ASP A 51 -7.30 -7.86 -8.92
C ASP A 51 -7.99 -7.00 -9.99
N ASN A 52 -7.26 -6.07 -10.62
CA ASN A 52 -7.79 -5.24 -11.69
C ASN A 52 -7.75 -5.97 -13.05
N ALA A 53 -8.83 -6.69 -13.36
CA ALA A 53 -8.99 -7.47 -14.60
C ALA A 53 -8.95 -6.62 -15.89
N ILE A 54 -9.16 -5.31 -15.80
CA ILE A 54 -9.12 -4.37 -16.93
C ILE A 54 -7.84 -3.52 -16.95
N CYS A 55 -6.84 -3.85 -16.13
CA CYS A 55 -5.58 -3.14 -16.11
C CYS A 55 -4.89 -3.23 -17.48
N THR A 56 -4.58 -2.08 -18.05
CA THR A 56 -3.71 -2.00 -19.23
C THR A 56 -2.27 -2.13 -18.76
N VAL A 57 -1.76 -3.37 -18.77
CA VAL A 57 -0.37 -3.67 -18.37
C VAL A 57 0.60 -2.93 -19.29
N ALA A 58 1.63 -2.34 -18.68
CA ALA A 58 2.58 -1.43 -19.34
C ALA A 58 1.92 -0.36 -20.25
N ASP A 59 0.85 0.29 -19.77
CA ASP A 59 0.13 1.33 -20.51
C ASP A 59 1.07 2.46 -21.02
N PRO A 60 1.29 2.57 -22.34
CA PRO A 60 2.23 3.53 -22.89
C PRO A 60 1.77 4.98 -22.73
N VAL A 61 0.46 5.24 -22.58
CA VAL A 61 -0.07 6.59 -22.37
C VAL A 61 0.32 7.09 -20.98
N PHE A 62 0.09 6.26 -19.96
CA PHE A 62 0.46 6.58 -18.59
C PHE A 62 1.97 6.68 -18.41
N LEU A 63 2.73 5.68 -18.89
CA LEU A 63 4.19 5.69 -18.81
C LEU A 63 4.78 6.89 -19.55
N GLY A 64 4.34 7.13 -20.78
CA GLY A 64 4.77 8.26 -21.60
C GLY A 64 4.45 9.61 -20.96
N TYR A 65 3.29 9.76 -20.31
CA TYR A 65 2.93 10.96 -19.56
C TYR A 65 3.91 11.22 -18.41
N CYS A 66 4.20 10.21 -17.58
CA CYS A 66 5.14 10.34 -16.47
C CYS A 66 6.55 10.68 -16.95
N ILE A 67 7.03 10.00 -18.00
CA ILE A 67 8.35 10.23 -18.61
C ILE A 67 8.44 11.66 -19.17
N ALA A 68 7.44 12.12 -19.93
CA ALA A 68 7.42 13.46 -20.51
C ALA A 68 7.38 14.58 -19.46
N ARG A 69 6.88 14.29 -18.25
CA ARG A 69 6.88 15.21 -17.10
C ARG A 69 8.17 15.16 -16.29
N GLY A 70 9.08 14.24 -16.59
CA GLY A 70 10.28 14.00 -15.77
C GLY A 70 9.93 13.53 -14.35
N ALA A 71 8.81 12.82 -14.19
CA ALA A 71 8.35 12.35 -12.90
C ALA A 71 9.22 11.20 -12.39
N ASP A 72 9.45 11.16 -11.08
CA ASP A 72 10.12 10.09 -10.36
C ASP A 72 9.14 9.01 -9.88
N CYS A 73 7.92 9.43 -9.54
CA CYS A 73 6.77 8.58 -9.25
C CYS A 73 5.47 9.13 -9.91
N GLY A 74 4.48 8.27 -10.09
CA GLY A 74 3.17 8.66 -10.60
C GLY A 74 2.06 7.73 -10.11
N ASN A 75 0.85 8.26 -9.95
CA ASN A 75 -0.32 7.48 -9.58
C ASN A 75 -1.42 7.65 -10.61
N LYS A 76 -1.93 6.54 -11.15
CA LYS A 76 -3.11 6.53 -12.00
C LYS A 76 -4.35 6.47 -11.10
N VAL A 77 -5.29 7.37 -11.36
CA VAL A 77 -6.53 7.49 -10.60
C VAL A 77 -7.74 7.37 -11.51
N VAL A 78 -8.86 6.97 -10.92
CA VAL A 78 -10.19 7.19 -11.49
C VAL A 78 -10.98 8.06 -10.55
N TRP A 79 -11.92 8.83 -11.08
CA TRP A 79 -12.74 9.65 -10.19
C TRP A 79 -13.77 8.77 -9.47
N LYS A 80 -13.89 8.94 -8.15
CA LYS A 80 -14.91 8.30 -7.33
C LYS A 80 -16.28 8.53 -7.96
N ALA A 81 -17.03 7.44 -8.15
CA ALA A 81 -18.39 7.51 -8.67
C ALA A 81 -19.40 7.85 -7.56
N ASP A 82 -19.09 7.45 -6.32
CA ASP A 82 -19.90 7.70 -5.13
C ASP A 82 -19.02 8.19 -3.98
N ILE A 83 -19.56 9.08 -3.16
CA ILE A 83 -18.86 9.67 -2.02
C ILE A 83 -18.51 8.63 -0.95
N ASN A 84 -19.27 7.55 -0.88
CA ASN A 84 -19.08 6.44 0.06
C ASN A 84 -18.20 5.31 -0.50
N GLU A 85 -17.64 5.46 -1.70
CA GLU A 85 -16.70 4.50 -2.25
C GLU A 85 -15.46 4.38 -1.35
N LYS A 86 -15.15 3.15 -0.93
CA LYS A 86 -14.07 2.83 0.02
C LYS A 86 -12.74 2.70 -0.72
N VAL A 87 -12.24 3.83 -1.20
CA VAL A 87 -10.98 3.93 -1.93
C VAL A 87 -10.13 5.05 -1.32
N GLY A 88 -8.82 4.84 -1.20
CA GLY A 88 -7.89 5.91 -0.86
C GLY A 88 -7.88 6.98 -1.95
N VAL A 89 -7.66 8.24 -1.58
CA VAL A 89 -7.70 9.36 -2.52
C VAL A 89 -6.36 10.09 -2.56
N CYS A 90 -5.93 10.48 -3.76
CA CYS A 90 -4.77 11.35 -3.93
C CYS A 90 -5.08 12.75 -3.39
N VAL A 91 -4.24 13.22 -2.50
CA VAL A 91 -4.33 14.54 -1.87
C VAL A 91 -2.96 15.20 -1.83
N GLU A 92 -2.95 16.50 -1.59
CA GLU A 92 -1.76 17.20 -1.12
C GLU A 92 -1.86 17.35 0.40
N LYS A 93 -0.86 16.85 1.13
CA LYS A 93 -0.75 16.98 2.57
C LYS A 93 0.59 17.63 2.90
N ASP A 94 0.55 18.79 3.56
CA ASP A 94 1.74 19.57 3.91
C ASP A 94 2.66 19.86 2.70
N GLY A 95 2.07 20.20 1.55
CA GLY A 95 2.79 20.48 0.31
C GLY A 95 3.36 19.25 -0.40
N LYS A 96 2.98 18.04 0.02
CA LYS A 96 3.48 16.78 -0.55
C LYS A 96 2.32 15.96 -1.12
N PRO A 97 2.49 15.35 -2.30
CA PRO A 97 1.56 14.32 -2.77
C PRO A 97 1.46 13.20 -1.75
N SER A 98 0.24 12.75 -1.47
CA SER A 98 -0.04 11.68 -0.51
C SER A 98 -1.30 10.94 -0.91
N ILE A 99 -1.48 9.73 -0.38
CA ILE A 99 -2.75 9.02 -0.45
C ILE A 99 -3.36 8.99 0.94
N LEU A 100 -4.58 9.51 1.06
CA LEU A 100 -5.36 9.43 2.29
C LEU A 100 -6.32 8.24 2.16
N GLU A 101 -6.12 7.23 3.00
CA GLU A 101 -7.01 6.06 3.00
C GLU A 101 -8.41 6.42 3.48
N TYR A 102 -9.43 5.73 2.96
CA TYR A 102 -10.83 6.02 3.30
C TYR A 102 -11.11 5.88 4.81
N SER A 103 -10.37 5.01 5.51
CA SER A 103 -10.47 4.83 6.96
C SER A 103 -9.84 5.95 7.77
N GLU A 104 -9.04 6.79 7.13
CA GLU A 104 -8.32 7.93 7.73
C GLU A 104 -8.93 9.28 7.33
N MET A 105 -9.93 9.26 6.45
CA MET A 105 -10.57 10.46 5.91
C MET A 105 -11.63 11.03 6.88
N PRO A 106 -11.52 12.31 7.30
CA PRO A 106 -12.56 12.98 8.07
C PRO A 106 -13.88 13.07 7.27
N PRO A 107 -15.05 12.85 7.90
CA PRO A 107 -16.35 12.95 7.23
C PRO A 107 -16.56 14.29 6.52
N GLU A 108 -16.10 15.39 7.12
CA GLU A 108 -16.26 16.74 6.59
C GLU A 108 -15.46 16.97 5.31
N LEU A 109 -14.37 16.22 5.10
CA LEU A 109 -13.62 16.23 3.84
C LEU A 109 -14.29 15.31 2.82
N ASN A 110 -14.75 14.13 3.26
CA ASN A 110 -15.37 13.17 2.37
C ASN A 110 -16.67 13.73 1.75
N GLU A 111 -17.46 14.48 2.51
CA GLU A 111 -18.76 15.04 2.10
C GLU A 111 -18.66 16.25 1.15
N GLN A 112 -17.45 16.74 0.86
CA GLN A 112 -17.28 17.90 -0.02
C GLN A 112 -17.51 17.55 -1.49
N VAL A 113 -18.42 18.30 -2.11
CA VAL A 113 -18.71 18.23 -3.53
C VAL A 113 -18.49 19.59 -4.21
N ASP A 114 -18.12 19.57 -5.48
CA ASP A 114 -18.04 20.76 -6.31
C ASP A 114 -19.43 21.25 -6.77
N GLU A 115 -19.46 22.33 -7.54
CA GLU A 115 -20.70 22.92 -8.07
C GLU A 115 -21.51 21.94 -8.95
N ALA A 116 -20.86 20.92 -9.52
CA ALA A 116 -21.50 19.89 -10.32
C ALA A 116 -21.95 18.66 -9.48
N GLY A 117 -21.78 18.71 -8.15
CA GLY A 117 -22.11 17.62 -7.24
C GLY A 117 -21.08 16.48 -7.23
N LYS A 118 -19.89 16.70 -7.79
CA LYS A 118 -18.84 15.69 -7.88
C LYS A 118 -17.93 15.77 -6.64
N PRO A 119 -17.44 14.64 -6.08
CA PRO A 119 -16.56 14.69 -4.91
C PRO A 119 -15.30 15.51 -5.18
N VAL A 120 -15.02 16.51 -4.34
CA VAL A 120 -13.80 17.34 -4.41
C VAL A 120 -12.56 16.46 -4.25
N TYR A 121 -12.58 15.62 -3.23
CA TYR A 121 -11.56 14.59 -2.99
C TYR A 121 -11.95 13.29 -3.68
N GLY A 122 -12.01 13.32 -5.00
CA GLY A 122 -12.48 12.19 -5.81
C GLY A 122 -11.40 11.44 -6.57
N ALA A 123 -10.13 11.85 -6.53
CA ALA A 123 -9.04 11.19 -7.24
C ALA A 123 -8.69 9.83 -6.60
N GLY A 124 -9.51 8.81 -6.86
CA GLY A 124 -9.44 7.48 -6.26
C GLY A 124 -8.25 6.68 -6.76
N ASN A 125 -7.44 6.19 -5.82
CA ASN A 125 -6.30 5.33 -6.06
C ASN A 125 -6.75 3.95 -6.54
N ILE A 126 -6.36 3.57 -7.76
CA ILE A 126 -6.63 2.23 -8.32
C ILE A 126 -5.41 1.31 -8.26
N CYS A 127 -4.46 1.61 -7.36
CA CYS A 127 -3.22 0.85 -7.17
C CYS A 127 -2.48 0.62 -8.51
N ASN A 128 -2.30 1.67 -9.31
CA ASN A 128 -1.56 1.65 -10.57
C ASN A 128 -0.51 2.77 -10.53
N HIS A 129 0.74 2.41 -10.34
CA HIS A 129 1.83 3.31 -10.02
C HIS A 129 2.92 3.27 -11.09
N PHE A 130 3.54 4.42 -11.32
CA PHE A 130 4.78 4.57 -12.04
C PHE A 130 5.90 4.85 -11.04
N PHE A 131 7.05 4.20 -11.21
CA PHE A 131 8.26 4.54 -10.47
C PHE A 131 9.47 4.47 -11.38
N THR A 132 10.43 5.38 -11.19
CA THR A 132 11.78 5.18 -11.73
C THR A 132 12.55 4.21 -10.83
N VAL A 133 13.42 3.39 -11.42
CA VAL A 133 14.33 2.51 -10.67
C VAL A 133 15.19 3.33 -9.71
N ALA A 134 15.66 4.50 -10.14
CA ALA A 134 16.44 5.41 -9.33
C ALA A 134 15.66 5.92 -8.10
N PHE A 135 14.39 6.29 -8.25
CA PHE A 135 13.55 6.71 -7.13
C PHE A 135 13.39 5.62 -6.07
N ILE A 136 13.13 4.38 -6.49
CA ILE A 136 13.04 3.24 -5.56
C ILE A 136 14.36 3.06 -4.82
N ARG A 137 15.48 3.02 -5.56
CA ARG A 137 16.81 2.75 -5.02
C ARG A 137 17.31 3.86 -4.08
N ASP A 138 17.21 5.10 -4.51
CA ASP A 138 17.92 6.23 -3.91
C ASP A 138 17.02 7.02 -2.95
N THR A 139 15.69 6.90 -3.08
CA THR A 139 14.73 7.64 -2.26
C THR A 139 13.89 6.75 -1.35
N VAL A 140 13.23 5.73 -1.89
CA VAL A 140 12.27 4.90 -1.14
C VAL A 140 13.00 3.97 -0.17
N LEU A 141 13.94 3.15 -0.66
CA LEU A 141 14.62 2.14 0.17
C LEU A 141 15.33 2.74 1.40
N PRO A 142 16.09 3.85 1.30
CA PRO A 142 16.73 4.47 2.47
C PRO A 142 15.75 4.99 3.52
N ARG A 143 14.48 5.20 3.16
CA ARG A 143 13.43 5.76 4.03
C ARG A 143 12.36 4.76 4.43
N PHE A 144 12.41 3.54 3.91
CA PHE A 144 11.36 2.54 4.11
C PHE A 144 11.25 2.06 5.57
N SER A 145 12.32 2.20 6.36
CA SER A 145 12.33 1.82 7.78
C SER A 145 11.27 2.63 8.55
N GLY A 146 10.27 1.93 9.11
CA GLY A 146 9.22 2.55 9.92
C GLY A 146 7.92 2.87 9.17
N CYS A 147 7.82 2.57 7.88
CA CYS A 147 6.60 2.76 7.07
C CYS A 147 5.53 1.67 7.31
N TYR A 148 5.24 1.32 8.57
CA TYR A 148 4.26 0.29 8.91
C TYR A 148 3.01 0.87 9.57
N HIS A 149 1.86 0.52 9.03
CA HIS A 149 0.54 0.76 9.61
C HIS A 149 0.16 -0.42 10.50
N ALA A 150 -0.34 -0.13 11.70
CA ALA A 150 -0.76 -1.15 12.65
C ALA A 150 -2.28 -1.38 12.58
N ALA A 151 -2.68 -2.61 12.23
CA ALA A 151 -4.07 -3.04 12.22
C ALA A 151 -4.36 -4.02 13.37
N ARG A 152 -5.38 -3.74 14.19
CA ARG A 152 -5.85 -4.69 15.22
C ARG A 152 -6.55 -5.87 14.55
N LYS A 153 -6.10 -7.09 14.84
CA LYS A 153 -6.63 -8.33 14.25
C LYS A 153 -6.93 -9.37 15.33
N LYS A 154 -7.86 -10.27 15.00
CA LYS A 154 -8.12 -11.53 15.73
C LYS A 154 -7.14 -12.57 15.19
N VAL A 155 -6.03 -12.77 15.87
CA VAL A 155 -4.96 -13.68 15.47
C VAL A 155 -5.12 -14.99 16.27
N PRO A 156 -5.33 -16.14 15.62
CA PRO A 156 -5.31 -17.44 16.29
C PRO A 156 -4.01 -17.64 17.06
N PHE A 157 -4.08 -18.24 18.24
CA PHE A 157 -2.91 -18.41 19.11
C PHE A 157 -2.94 -19.75 19.86
N ALA A 158 -1.78 -20.25 20.23
CA ALA A 158 -1.65 -21.44 21.06
C ALA A 158 -2.03 -21.12 22.51
N ASP A 159 -2.96 -21.88 23.07
CA ASP A 159 -3.27 -21.81 24.50
C ASP A 159 -2.03 -22.23 25.32
N PRO A 160 -1.53 -21.41 26.26
CA PRO A 160 -0.32 -21.73 27.01
C PRO A 160 -0.44 -22.96 27.92
N ALA A 161 -1.66 -23.34 28.32
CA ALA A 161 -1.90 -24.47 29.21
C ALA A 161 -2.12 -25.78 28.42
N THR A 162 -2.84 -25.73 27.30
CA THR A 162 -3.18 -26.95 26.53
C THR A 162 -2.35 -27.13 25.26
N GLY A 163 -1.75 -26.07 24.74
CA GLY A 163 -1.06 -26.06 23.43
C GLY A 163 -2.01 -26.07 22.23
N GLU A 164 -3.32 -26.07 22.43
CA GLU A 164 -4.31 -26.06 21.34
C GLU A 164 -4.47 -24.67 20.73
N THR A 165 -4.74 -24.60 19.42
CA THR A 165 -4.98 -23.31 18.75
C THR A 165 -6.37 -22.79 19.04
N VAL A 166 -6.45 -21.59 19.63
CA VAL A 166 -7.68 -20.89 19.98
C VAL A 166 -7.93 -19.72 19.03
N ARG A 167 -9.19 -19.56 18.60
CA ARG A 167 -9.64 -18.37 17.87
C ARG A 167 -10.20 -17.35 18.86
N PRO A 168 -9.64 -16.13 18.96
CA PRO A 168 -10.06 -15.16 19.96
C PRO A 168 -11.40 -14.50 19.61
N GLY A 169 -12.21 -14.20 20.63
CA GLY A 169 -13.50 -13.49 20.47
C GLY A 169 -13.34 -12.01 20.10
N ALA A 170 -12.23 -11.37 20.49
CA ALA A 170 -11.89 -9.97 20.25
C ALA A 170 -10.45 -9.81 19.71
N PRO A 171 -10.09 -8.68 19.08
CA PRO A 171 -8.72 -8.46 18.62
C PRO A 171 -7.67 -8.59 19.74
N ASN A 172 -6.69 -9.44 19.53
CA ASN A 172 -5.61 -9.78 20.49
C ASN A 172 -4.20 -9.46 19.95
N GLY A 173 -4.09 -9.09 18.67
CA GLY A 173 -2.83 -8.84 17.99
C GLY A 173 -2.84 -7.58 17.12
N LEU A 174 -1.63 -7.10 16.81
CA LEU A 174 -1.37 -6.11 15.78
C LEU A 174 -0.77 -6.82 14.57
N LYS A 175 -1.29 -6.53 13.40
CA LYS A 175 -0.65 -6.82 12.11
C LYS A 175 0.02 -5.54 11.63
N LEU A 176 1.28 -5.62 11.23
CA LEU A 176 2.03 -4.49 10.67
C LEU A 176 2.06 -4.63 9.15
N GLU A 177 1.63 -3.59 8.44
CA GLU A 177 1.55 -3.58 6.98
C GLU A 177 2.15 -2.28 6.44
N ALA A 178 3.04 -2.38 5.47
CA ALA A 178 3.49 -1.24 4.68
C ALA A 178 2.57 -1.06 3.47
N PHE A 179 2.31 0.20 3.13
CA PHE A 179 1.59 0.56 1.92
C PHE A 179 2.56 0.99 0.82
N ILE A 180 2.19 0.68 -0.43
CA ILE A 180 3.03 0.97 -1.59
C ILE A 180 3.09 2.48 -1.90
N PHE A 181 2.09 3.24 -1.49
CA PHE A 181 1.95 4.67 -1.77
C PHE A 181 2.38 5.55 -0.59
#